data_AF-A0A0B7NUW4-F1
#
_entry.id   AF-A0A0B7NUW4-F1
#
_cell.length_a   1.000
_cell.length_b   1.000
_cell.length_c   1.000
_cell.angle_alpha   90.00
_cell.angle_beta   90.00
_cell.angle_gamma   90.00
#
_symmetry.space_group_name_H-M   'P 1'
#
loop_
_entity.id
_entity.type
_entity.pdbx_description
1 polymer ?
#
loop_
_entity_poly.entity_id
_entity_poly.type
_entity_poly.pdbx_seq_one_letter_code
_entity_poly.pdbx_strand_id
1 'polypeptide(L)'
;MRFLPYNKDPEKKIPTKKTNRTANRPPTQLNEKHKAYLTDFYDENPTATIQDAVNKLVENFEGLTIKKSRVAEFMKDECNLSLKVVTRHPVARNSERTLQLRKEFVEEWIQQKGVLYMQNCVFLDESGFDVNMRHSRGWSKKGNEAIRRNTIS
;
A
#
# COMPACT_ATOMS: atom_id res chain seq x y z
N MET A 1 10.84 5.17 35.36
CA MET A 1 10.12 3.90 35.10
C MET A 1 8.93 3.84 36.06
N ARG A 2 7.67 3.74 35.59
CA ARG A 2 6.50 3.51 36.45
C ARG A 2 6.08 2.04 36.32
N PHE A 3 6.13 1.29 37.41
CA PHE A 3 5.64 -0.08 37.47
C PHE A 3 4.11 -0.10 37.58
N LEU A 4 3.44 -0.95 36.80
CA LEU A 4 1.99 -1.16 36.90
C LEU A 4 1.71 -2.15 38.04
N PRO A 5 0.75 -1.88 38.95
CA PRO A 5 0.41 -2.82 40.01
C PRO A 5 -0.37 -4.03 39.45
N TYR A 6 0.02 -5.23 39.89
CA TYR A 6 -0.61 -6.50 39.51
C TYR A 6 -2.04 -6.63 40.06
N ASN A 7 -2.93 -7.25 39.27
CA ASN A 7 -4.28 -7.61 39.69
C ASN A 7 -4.24 -8.85 40.60
N LYS A 8 -4.91 -8.82 41.76
CA LYS A 8 -4.85 -9.88 42.80
C LYS A 8 -5.86 -11.03 42.58
N ASP A 9 -6.34 -11.20 41.35
CA ASP A 9 -7.30 -12.25 40.98
C ASP A 9 -6.52 -13.49 40.49
N PRO A 10 -6.49 -14.61 41.24
CA PRO A 10 -5.59 -15.73 40.99
C PRO A 10 -5.85 -16.48 39.66
N GLU A 11 -7.02 -16.28 39.04
CA GLU A 11 -7.37 -16.93 37.75
C GLU A 11 -7.01 -16.10 36.52
N LYS A 12 -6.69 -14.81 36.67
CA LYS A 12 -6.33 -13.93 35.55
C LYS A 12 -4.83 -13.64 35.54
N LYS A 13 -4.03 -14.60 35.06
CA LYS A 13 -2.56 -14.49 34.90
C LYS A 13 -2.08 -13.57 33.76
N ILE A 14 -2.96 -12.78 33.16
CA ILE A 14 -2.59 -11.84 32.08
C ILE A 14 -2.68 -10.41 32.64
N PRO A 15 -1.58 -9.63 32.62
CA PRO A 15 -1.62 -8.21 33.00
C PRO A 15 -2.51 -7.43 32.02
N THR A 16 -3.75 -7.14 32.41
CA THR A 16 -4.59 -6.19 31.68
C THR A 16 -4.25 -4.79 32.15
N LYS A 17 -4.01 -3.87 31.20
CA LYS A 17 -3.89 -2.45 31.54
C LYS A 17 -5.22 -2.01 32.15
N LYS A 18 -5.22 -1.58 33.42
CA LYS A 18 -6.33 -0.80 33.97
C LYS A 18 -6.39 0.51 33.19
N THR A 19 -7.21 0.53 32.16
CA THR A 19 -7.57 1.79 31.49
C THR A 19 -8.74 2.35 32.26
N ASN A 20 -8.59 3.56 32.80
CA ASN A 20 -9.72 4.35 33.27
C ASN A 20 -10.52 4.75 32.02
N ARG A 21 -11.29 3.81 31.47
CA ARG A 21 -12.23 4.06 30.38
C ARG A 21 -13.44 4.75 30.99
N THR A 22 -13.33 6.05 31.20
CA THR A 22 -14.49 6.91 31.45
C THR A 22 -15.44 6.78 30.27
N ALA A 23 -16.70 6.41 30.55
CA ALA A 23 -17.79 6.29 29.58
C ALA A 23 -18.12 7.60 28.82
N ASN A 24 -17.47 8.72 29.18
CA ASN A 24 -17.68 10.06 28.60
C ASN A 24 -16.68 10.41 27.48
N ARG A 25 -16.21 9.44 26.69
CA ARG A 25 -15.42 9.81 25.50
C ARG A 25 -16.39 10.30 24.43
N PRO A 26 -16.19 11.50 23.85
CA PRO A 26 -17.00 11.92 22.71
C PRO A 26 -16.92 10.85 21.60
N PRO A 27 -18.01 10.64 20.84
CA PRO A 27 -18.02 9.69 19.74
C PRO A 27 -16.80 9.91 18.85
N THR A 28 -16.11 8.84 18.48
CA THR A 28 -14.98 8.97 17.56
C THR A 28 -15.48 9.58 16.25
N GLN A 29 -14.84 10.66 15.80
CA GLN A 29 -15.18 11.32 14.53
C GLN A 29 -15.05 10.36 13.33
N LEU A 30 -14.19 9.34 13.46
CA LEU A 30 -14.05 8.24 12.52
C LEU A 30 -14.77 7.00 13.05
N ASN A 31 -15.37 6.27 12.12
CA ASN A 31 -16.24 5.11 12.37
C ASN A 31 -15.97 4.03 11.30
N GLU A 32 -16.72 2.93 11.35
CA GLU A 32 -16.50 1.81 10.44
C GLU A 32 -16.70 2.16 8.95
N LYS A 33 -17.58 3.11 8.62
CA LYS A 33 -17.77 3.57 7.23
C LYS A 33 -16.50 4.24 6.70
N HIS A 34 -15.89 5.10 7.51
CA HIS A 34 -14.63 5.75 7.16
C HIS A 34 -13.48 4.74 7.03
N LYS A 35 -13.48 3.68 7.86
CA LYS A 35 -12.48 2.62 7.78
C LYS A 35 -12.61 1.79 6.51
N ALA A 36 -13.82 1.41 6.11
CA ALA A 36 -14.07 0.72 4.84
C ALA A 36 -13.56 1.58 3.67
N TYR A 37 -13.99 2.85 3.64
CA TYR A 37 -13.56 3.81 2.61
C TYR A 37 -12.03 3.94 2.50
N LEU A 38 -11.33 4.12 3.62
CA LEU A 38 -9.87 4.22 3.62
C LEU A 38 -9.19 2.93 3.17
N THR A 39 -9.77 1.77 3.48
CA THR A 39 -9.20 0.48 3.07
C THR A 39 -9.29 0.35 1.55
N ASP A 40 -10.47 0.58 0.98
CA ASP A 40 -10.69 0.52 -0.46
C ASP A 40 -9.81 1.54 -1.21
N PHE A 41 -9.74 2.78 -0.69
CA PHE A 41 -8.91 3.84 -1.26
C PHE A 41 -7.43 3.44 -1.39
N TYR A 42 -6.86 2.79 -0.36
CA TYR A 42 -5.46 2.37 -0.36
C TYR A 42 -5.22 1.04 -1.08
N ASP A 43 -6.24 0.19 -1.22
CA ASP A 43 -6.16 -0.99 -2.07
C ASP A 43 -6.07 -0.61 -3.56
N GLU A 44 -6.75 0.47 -3.97
CA GLU A 44 -6.65 1.04 -5.32
C GLU A 44 -5.41 1.92 -5.52
N ASN A 45 -5.09 2.75 -4.52
CA ASN A 45 -4.05 3.78 -4.59
C ASN A 45 -3.03 3.63 -3.45
N PRO A 46 -2.22 2.56 -3.43
CA PRO A 46 -1.34 2.27 -2.30
C PRO A 46 -0.30 3.37 -2.04
N THR A 47 0.11 4.12 -3.07
CA THR A 47 1.09 5.22 -2.94
C THR A 47 0.48 6.56 -2.52
N ALA A 48 -0.83 6.64 -2.29
CA ALA A 48 -1.47 7.88 -1.87
C ALA A 48 -0.92 8.37 -0.53
N THR A 49 -0.90 9.69 -0.35
CA THR A 49 -0.44 10.29 0.89
C THR A 49 -1.55 10.30 1.95
N ILE A 50 -1.18 10.50 3.21
CA ILE A 50 -2.18 10.72 4.28
C ILE A 50 -2.97 12.00 4.02
N GLN A 51 -2.38 13.00 3.34
CA GLN A 51 -3.11 14.22 2.99
C GLN A 51 -4.21 13.93 1.95
N ASP A 52 -3.93 13.06 0.99
CA ASP A 52 -4.94 12.64 0.01
C ASP A 52 -6.11 11.93 0.71
N ALA A 53 -5.82 11.06 1.68
CA ALA A 53 -6.84 10.43 2.51
C ALA A 53 -7.67 11.45 3.31
N VAL A 54 -7.04 12.49 3.89
CA VAL A 54 -7.77 13.58 4.57
C VAL A 54 -8.71 14.29 3.58
N ASN A 55 -8.18 14.69 2.41
CA ASN A 55 -8.96 15.40 1.40
C ASN A 55 -10.15 14.55 0.92
N LYS A 56 -9.92 13.27 0.63
CA LYS A 56 -10.94 12.32 0.20
C LYS A 56 -12.00 12.05 1.27
N LEU A 57 -11.61 11.99 2.55
CA LEU A 57 -12.56 11.89 3.65
C LEU A 57 -13.44 13.14 3.78
N VAL A 58 -12.85 14.34 3.68
CA VAL A 58 -13.62 15.60 3.76
C VAL A 58 -14.55 15.75 2.54
N GLU A 59 -14.13 15.30 1.37
CA GLU A 59 -14.90 15.33 0.12
C GLU A 59 -16.11 14.37 0.16
N ASN A 60 -15.94 13.15 0.69
CA ASN A 60 -16.98 12.12 0.67
C ASN A 60 -17.88 12.11 1.92
N PHE A 61 -17.51 12.82 2.99
CA PHE A 61 -18.26 12.85 4.23
C PHE A 61 -18.49 14.31 4.66
N GLU A 62 -19.67 14.85 4.31
CA GLU A 62 -20.05 16.22 4.61
C GLU A 62 -19.96 16.53 6.12
N GLY A 63 -19.46 17.72 6.45
CA GLY A 63 -19.29 18.17 7.84
C GLY A 63 -18.11 17.53 8.59
N LEU A 64 -17.34 16.64 7.96
CA LEU A 64 -16.17 16.04 8.57
C LEU A 64 -15.00 17.04 8.59
N THR A 65 -14.61 17.49 9.78
CA THR A 65 -13.37 18.24 9.99
C THR A 65 -12.39 17.41 10.80
N ILE A 66 -11.28 16.99 10.17
CA ILE A 66 -10.32 16.09 10.81
C ILE A 66 -8.87 16.50 10.58
N LYS A 67 -8.05 16.33 11.61
CA LYS A 67 -6.60 16.57 11.54
C LYS A 67 -5.89 15.39 10.89
N LYS A 68 -4.85 15.68 10.11
CA LYS A 68 -3.97 14.67 9.47
C LYS A 68 -3.40 13.65 10.46
N SER A 69 -2.99 14.08 11.65
CA SER A 69 -2.47 13.18 12.70
C SER A 69 -3.51 12.16 13.16
N ARG A 70 -4.78 12.58 13.29
CA ARG A 70 -5.87 11.70 13.70
C ARG A 70 -6.16 10.62 12.65
N VAL A 71 -6.11 10.99 11.36
CA VAL A 71 -6.22 10.03 10.25
C VAL A 71 -5.05 9.04 10.28
N ALA A 72 -3.81 9.50 10.48
CA ALA A 72 -2.65 8.62 10.56
C ALA A 72 -2.73 7.60 11.70
N GLU A 73 -3.17 8.03 12.89
CA GLU A 73 -3.43 7.13 14.03
C GLU A 73 -4.52 6.11 13.69
N PHE A 74 -5.64 6.57 13.13
CA PHE A 74 -6.76 5.69 12.77
C PHE A 74 -6.38 4.65 11.72
N MET A 75 -5.63 5.04 10.70
CA MET A 75 -5.11 4.12 9.69
C MET A 75 -4.25 3.00 10.32
N LYS A 76 -3.41 3.36 11.29
CA LYS A 76 -2.48 2.42 11.94
C LYS A 76 -3.19 1.48 12.92
N ASP A 77 -4.09 2.04 13.73
CA ASP A 77 -4.67 1.37 14.89
C ASP A 77 -5.97 0.64 14.54
N GLU A 78 -6.83 1.26 13.71
CA GLU A 78 -8.17 0.74 13.39
C GLU A 78 -8.22 0.08 11.99
N CYS A 79 -7.63 0.71 10.96
CA CYS A 79 -7.59 0.13 9.60
C CYS A 79 -6.52 -0.97 9.45
N ASN A 80 -5.61 -1.12 10.43
CA ASN A 80 -4.46 -2.03 10.34
C ASN A 80 -3.61 -1.83 9.08
N LEU A 81 -3.47 -0.59 8.62
CA LEU A 81 -2.59 -0.23 7.51
C LEU A 81 -1.16 -0.05 8.01
N SER A 82 -0.21 -0.37 7.14
CA SER A 82 1.22 -0.19 7.38
C SER A 82 1.91 0.24 6.09
N LEU A 83 2.95 1.06 6.23
CA LEU A 83 3.76 1.49 5.10
C LEU A 83 4.74 0.38 4.71
N LYS A 84 4.71 -0.04 3.45
CA LYS A 84 5.49 -1.14 2.87
C LYS A 84 6.22 -0.69 1.62
N VAL A 85 7.27 -1.41 1.23
CA VAL A 85 7.91 -1.22 -0.07
C VAL A 85 6.94 -1.69 -1.15
N VAL A 86 6.79 -0.89 -2.21
CA VAL A 86 5.84 -1.16 -3.29
C VAL A 86 6.48 -2.02 -4.36
N THR A 87 5.91 -3.19 -4.60
CA THR A 87 6.30 -4.07 -5.70
C THR A 87 5.53 -3.66 -6.96
N ARG A 88 6.24 -3.49 -8.08
CA ARG A 88 5.65 -3.06 -9.36
C ARG A 88 5.39 -4.28 -10.24
N HIS A 89 4.13 -4.48 -10.59
CA HIS A 89 3.73 -5.54 -11.53
C HIS A 89 3.36 -4.90 -12.88
N PRO A 90 4.16 -5.09 -13.93
CA PRO A 90 3.85 -4.55 -15.25
C PRO A 90 2.79 -5.42 -15.93
N VAL A 91 1.51 -5.09 -15.73
CA VAL A 91 0.38 -5.92 -16.18
C VAL A 91 0.39 -6.09 -17.71
N ALA A 92 0.61 -5.02 -18.46
CA ALA A 92 0.67 -5.07 -19.92
C ALA A 92 1.80 -5.97 -20.43
N ARG A 93 2.98 -5.95 -19.77
CA ARG A 93 4.13 -6.79 -20.15
C ARG A 93 3.90 -8.28 -19.93
N ASN A 94 3.04 -8.63 -18.99
CA ASN A 94 2.74 -10.00 -18.60
C ASN A 94 1.42 -10.52 -19.20
N SER A 95 0.83 -9.80 -20.17
CA SER A 95 -0.31 -10.32 -20.90
C SER A 95 0.12 -11.47 -21.82
N GLU A 96 -0.73 -12.49 -21.95
CA GLU A 96 -0.45 -13.66 -22.80
C GLU A 96 -0.06 -13.24 -24.23
N ARG A 97 -0.80 -12.26 -24.78
CA ARG A 97 -0.51 -11.68 -26.09
C ARG A 97 0.90 -11.08 -26.17
N THR A 98 1.32 -10.28 -25.19
CA THR A 98 2.65 -9.65 -25.20
C THR A 98 3.76 -10.68 -25.00
N LEU A 99 3.52 -11.72 -24.19
CA LEU A 99 4.48 -12.81 -24.03
C LEU A 99 4.67 -13.59 -25.33
N GLN A 100 3.58 -13.90 -26.03
CA GLN A 100 3.61 -14.57 -27.33
C GLN A 100 4.34 -13.74 -28.39
N LEU A 101 4.00 -12.45 -28.51
CA LEU A 101 4.68 -11.54 -29.46
C LEU A 101 6.17 -11.41 -29.18
N ARG A 102 6.59 -11.38 -27.91
CA ARG A 102 8.02 -11.37 -27.55
C ARG A 102 8.72 -12.65 -27.96
N LYS A 103 8.07 -13.79 -27.78
CA LYS A 103 8.61 -15.09 -28.17
C LYS A 103 8.82 -15.14 -29.69
N GLU A 104 7.79 -14.82 -30.45
CA GLU A 104 7.84 -14.80 -31.92
C GLU A 104 8.93 -13.85 -32.42
N PHE A 105 9.02 -12.65 -31.85
CA PHE A 105 10.05 -11.67 -32.20
C PHE A 105 11.48 -12.21 -31.96
N VAL A 106 11.71 -12.87 -30.82
CA VAL A 106 13.02 -13.47 -30.49
C VAL A 106 13.35 -14.61 -31.46
N GLU A 107 12.39 -15.48 -31.75
CA GLU A 107 12.55 -16.58 -32.70
C GLU A 107 12.89 -16.07 -34.10
N GLU A 108 12.18 -15.04 -34.59
CA GLU A 108 12.44 -14.38 -35.87
C GLU A 108 13.86 -13.82 -35.95
N TRP A 109 14.31 -13.11 -34.90
CA TRP A 109 15.63 -12.49 -34.88
C TRP A 109 16.78 -13.49 -34.83
N ILE A 110 16.61 -14.60 -34.11
CA ILE A 110 17.60 -15.66 -34.06
C ILE A 110 17.64 -16.40 -35.41
N GLN A 111 16.47 -16.78 -35.94
CA GLN A 111 16.39 -17.65 -37.12
C GLN A 111 16.66 -16.90 -38.43
N GLN A 112 16.11 -15.68 -38.59
CA GLN A 112 16.18 -14.95 -39.86
C GLN A 112 17.39 -14.01 -39.94
N LYS A 113 17.83 -13.45 -38.81
CA LYS A 113 18.90 -12.44 -38.77
C LYS A 113 20.21 -12.96 -38.17
N GLY A 114 20.22 -14.19 -37.64
CA GLY A 114 21.43 -14.81 -37.08
C GLY A 114 21.99 -14.03 -35.89
N VAL A 115 21.14 -13.34 -35.13
CA VAL A 115 21.58 -12.53 -33.98
C VAL A 115 21.93 -13.47 -32.83
N LEU A 116 23.21 -13.43 -32.46
CA LEU A 116 23.78 -14.14 -31.33
C LEU A 116 23.88 -13.16 -30.17
N TYR A 117 22.93 -13.26 -29.23
CA TYR A 117 22.79 -12.39 -28.06
C TYR A 117 24.12 -12.04 -27.36
N MET A 118 25.03 -13.02 -27.26
CA MET A 118 26.31 -12.88 -26.55
C MET A 118 27.48 -12.41 -27.44
N GLN A 119 27.33 -12.35 -28.77
CA GLN A 119 28.47 -12.20 -29.68
C GLN A 119 28.36 -10.98 -30.61
N ASN A 120 27.15 -10.63 -31.05
CA ASN A 120 26.96 -9.58 -32.06
C ASN A 120 25.77 -8.64 -31.76
N CYS A 121 25.33 -8.57 -30.50
CA CYS A 121 24.17 -7.76 -30.10
C CYS A 121 24.56 -6.65 -29.11
N VAL A 122 24.06 -5.44 -29.36
CA VAL A 122 24.16 -4.29 -28.44
C VAL A 122 22.75 -3.84 -28.11
N PHE A 123 22.44 -3.72 -26.82
CA PHE A 123 21.15 -3.22 -26.34
C PHE A 123 21.24 -1.73 -26.03
N LEU A 124 20.39 -0.96 -26.69
CA LEU A 124 20.15 0.44 -26.37
C LEU A 124 18.75 0.51 -25.76
N ASP A 125 18.68 0.94 -24.51
CA ASP A 125 17.41 1.20 -23.83
C ASP A 125 17.47 2.58 -23.19
N GLU A 126 16.32 3.23 -23.10
CA GLU A 126 16.21 4.49 -22.40
C GLU A 126 16.18 4.23 -20.89
N SER A 127 17.09 4.85 -20.15
CA SER A 127 17.09 4.78 -18.70
C SER A 127 15.83 5.44 -18.15
N GLY A 128 14.90 4.63 -17.61
CA GLY A 128 13.64 5.08 -17.03
C GLY A 128 13.81 5.83 -15.70
N PHE A 129 14.46 7.00 -15.69
CA PHE A 129 14.67 7.79 -14.47
C PHE A 129 13.35 8.19 -13.77
N ASP A 130 12.26 8.43 -14.52
CA ASP A 130 10.93 8.72 -13.95
C ASP A 130 10.39 7.61 -13.05
N VAL A 131 10.75 6.35 -13.37
CA VAL A 131 10.37 5.17 -12.59
C VAL A 131 10.95 5.28 -11.17
N ASN A 132 12.17 5.82 -11.03
CA ASN A 132 12.85 5.94 -9.74
C ASN A 132 12.42 7.18 -8.91
N MET A 133 11.76 8.16 -9.53
CA MET A 133 11.31 9.37 -8.85
C MET A 133 9.98 9.22 -8.09
N ARG A 134 9.26 8.12 -8.32
CA ARG A 134 7.98 7.83 -7.64
C ARG A 134 8.21 7.21 -6.26
N HIS A 135 7.31 7.50 -5.31
CA HIS A 135 7.37 6.92 -3.97
C HIS A 135 7.56 5.40 -4.01
N SER A 136 8.68 4.94 -3.41
CA SER A 136 9.02 3.52 -3.31
C SER A 136 8.23 2.78 -2.25
N ARG A 137 7.41 3.51 -1.47
CA ARG A 137 6.62 2.99 -0.37
C ARG A 137 5.14 3.35 -0.54
N GLY A 138 4.28 2.47 -0.04
CA GLY A 138 2.83 2.58 -0.13
C GLY A 138 2.17 1.87 1.05
N TRP A 139 0.91 2.18 1.27
CA TRP A 139 0.08 1.63 2.32
C TRP A 139 -0.51 0.29 1.88
N SER A 140 -0.46 -0.69 2.77
CA SER A 140 -1.14 -1.96 2.63
C SER A 140 -1.52 -2.49 4.01
N LYS A 141 -2.50 -3.39 4.04
CA LYS A 141 -2.88 -4.08 5.27
C LYS A 141 -1.68 -4.81 5.87
N LYS A 142 -1.54 -4.78 7.19
CA LYS A 142 -0.48 -5.51 7.90
C LYS A 142 -0.51 -6.98 7.48
N GLY A 143 0.65 -7.50 7.07
CA GLY A 143 0.81 -8.87 6.58
C GLY A 143 0.76 -9.00 5.05
N ASN A 144 0.23 -7.99 4.35
CA ASN A 144 0.15 -7.98 2.90
C ASN A 144 1.27 -7.12 2.28
N GLU A 145 1.60 -7.42 1.03
CA GLU A 145 2.46 -6.58 0.20
C GLU A 145 1.68 -5.38 -0.34
N ALA A 146 2.38 -4.27 -0.58
CA ALA A 146 1.82 -3.15 -1.33
C ALA A 146 2.13 -3.39 -2.81
N ILE A 147 1.11 -3.76 -3.58
CA ILE A 147 1.27 -4.08 -5.00
C ILE A 147 0.76 -2.91 -5.84
N ARG A 148 1.63 -2.38 -6.70
CA ARG A 148 1.22 -1.43 -7.75
C ARG A 148 1.17 -2.15 -9.08
N ARG A 149 -0.04 -2.26 -9.63
CA ARG A 149 -0.25 -2.69 -11.01
C ARG A 149 0.09 -1.51 -11.91
N ASN A 150 1.20 -1.60 -12.64
CA ASN A 150 1.55 -0.62 -13.64
C ASN A 150 0.86 -1.02 -14.95
N THR A 151 -0.21 -0.31 -15.28
CA THR A 151 -0.69 -0.19 -16.66
C THR A 151 0.26 0.80 -17.34
N ILE A 152 1.35 0.30 -17.94
CA ILE A 152 2.19 1.15 -18.78
C ILE A 152 1.37 1.40 -20.05
N SER A 153 1.19 2.68 -20.41
CA SER A 153 0.65 3.16 -21.69
C SER A 153 1.57 2.82 -22.84
#